data_AF-A0A950KKJ3-F1
#
_entry.id   AF-A0A950KKJ3-F1
#
_cell.length_a   1.000
_cell.length_b   1.000
_cell.length_c   1.000
_cell.angle_alpha   90.00
_cell.angle_beta   90.00
_cell.angle_gamma   90.00
#
_symmetry.space_group_name_H-M   'P 1'
#
loop_
_entity.id
_entity.type
_entity.pdbx_description
1 polymer ?
#
loop_
_entity_poly.entity_id
_entity_poly.type
_entity_poly.pdbx_seq_one_letter_code
_entity_poly.pdbx_strand_id
1 'polypeptide(L)'
;MKVKICMLAVVTAAGLLSGCDTYEGQGAAYGAGAGAVIGGLAGGNVRSAAAGAAAGAATGAIIGAVIHENERQRYYQDAPPGGYPYGHPTEYPGLVRSPYYPHNLIDVRGIPAGALVLDPSVNRPFVRP
;
A
#
# COMPACT_ATOMS: atom_id res chain seq x y z
N MET A 1 30.10 -4.91 -18.17
CA MET A 1 29.00 -4.56 -19.11
C MET A 1 27.67 -5.24 -18.78
N LYS A 2 27.66 -6.51 -18.38
CA LYS A 2 26.44 -7.27 -18.01
C LYS A 2 25.63 -6.66 -16.85
N VAL A 3 26.31 -6.05 -15.87
CA VAL A 3 25.69 -5.40 -14.69
C VAL A 3 24.90 -4.12 -15.06
N LYS A 4 25.33 -3.37 -16.08
CA LYS A 4 24.65 -2.15 -16.54
C LYS A 4 23.30 -2.47 -17.20
N ILE A 5 23.23 -3.60 -17.90
CA ILE A 5 22.00 -4.10 -18.54
C ILE A 5 21.03 -4.64 -17.48
N CYS A 6 21.52 -5.30 -16.43
CA CYS A 6 20.67 -5.71 -15.30
C CYS A 6 20.07 -4.51 -14.56
N MET A 7 20.85 -3.45 -14.34
CA MET A 7 20.36 -2.24 -13.68
C MET A 7 19.32 -1.52 -14.56
N LEU A 8 19.52 -1.48 -15.88
CA LEU A 8 18.55 -0.90 -16.82
C LEU A 8 17.25 -1.71 -16.87
N ALA A 9 17.31 -3.05 -16.87
CA ALA A 9 16.13 -3.91 -16.88
C ALA A 9 15.32 -3.84 -15.56
N VAL A 10 16.02 -3.79 -14.42
CA VAL A 10 15.39 -3.61 -13.10
C VAL A 10 14.73 -2.23 -12.99
N VAL A 11 15.39 -1.17 -13.47
CA VAL A 11 14.83 0.19 -13.48
C VAL A 11 13.63 0.31 -14.42
N THR A 12 13.66 -0.35 -15.59
CA THR A 12 12.54 -0.31 -16.54
C THR A 12 11.33 -1.12 -16.03
N ALA A 13 11.55 -2.23 -15.31
CA ALA A 13 10.49 -2.99 -14.65
C ALA A 13 9.89 -2.22 -13.46
N ALA A 14 10.71 -1.54 -12.65
CA ALA A 14 10.24 -0.71 -11.54
C ALA A 14 9.35 0.46 -12.02
N GLY A 15 9.65 1.04 -13.20
CA GLY A 15 8.84 2.09 -13.79
C GLY A 15 7.43 1.67 -14.23
N LEU A 16 7.20 0.37 -14.47
CA LEU A 16 5.87 -0.18 -14.79
C LEU A 16 5.06 -0.50 -13.52
N LEU A 17 5.70 -0.73 -12.37
CA LEU A 17 5.03 -0.98 -11.09
C LEU A 17 4.56 0.30 -10.37
N SER A 18 5.07 1.48 -10.74
CA SER A 18 4.59 2.77 -10.21
C SER A 18 3.11 3.08 -10.50
N GLY A 19 2.41 2.23 -11.26
CA GLY A 19 0.96 2.31 -11.48
C GLY A 19 0.09 1.47 -10.54
N CYS A 20 0.69 0.63 -9.68
CA CYS A 20 -0.04 -0.17 -8.68
C CYS A 20 0.35 0.33 -7.29
N ASP A 21 -0.30 1.40 -6.82
CA ASP A 21 -0.25 1.87 -5.44
C ASP A 21 -1.02 0.90 -4.51
N THR A 22 -0.61 -0.37 -4.55
CA THR A 22 -1.12 -1.42 -3.69
C THR A 22 -0.12 -1.61 -2.56
N TYR A 23 -0.61 -1.51 -1.32
CA TYR A 23 0.17 -1.75 -0.10
C TYR A 23 0.85 -3.13 -0.10
N GLU A 24 0.27 -4.11 -0.80
CA GLU A 24 0.87 -5.43 -1.05
C GLU A 24 2.18 -5.35 -1.87
N GLY A 25 2.24 -4.43 -2.84
CA GLY A 25 3.40 -4.19 -3.70
C GLY A 25 4.58 -3.57 -2.94
N GLN A 26 4.30 -2.70 -1.95
CA GLN A 26 5.34 -2.13 -1.07
C GLN A 26 6.04 -3.21 -0.23
N GLY A 27 5.25 -4.10 0.39
CA GLY A 27 5.78 -5.23 1.17
C GLY A 27 6.55 -6.22 0.30
N ALA A 28 6.01 -6.56 -0.88
CA ALA A 28 6.67 -7.44 -1.84
C ALA A 28 7.98 -6.84 -2.39
N ALA A 29 8.01 -5.54 -2.70
CA ALA A 29 9.20 -4.87 -3.21
C ALA A 29 10.33 -4.84 -2.17
N TYR A 30 10.01 -4.53 -0.91
CA TYR A 30 10.99 -4.57 0.18
C TYR A 30 11.52 -5.99 0.41
N GLY A 31 10.63 -6.98 0.44
CA GLY A 31 11.00 -8.39 0.56
C GLY A 31 11.86 -8.88 -0.60
N ALA A 32 11.52 -8.50 -1.83
CA ALA A 32 12.27 -8.86 -3.04
C ALA A 32 13.67 -8.24 -3.03
N GLY A 33 13.78 -6.97 -2.65
CA GLY A 33 15.06 -6.26 -2.55
C GLY A 33 15.97 -6.91 -1.51
N ALA A 34 15.45 -7.15 -0.29
CA ALA A 34 16.20 -7.80 0.77
C ALA A 34 16.61 -9.24 0.39
N GLY A 35 15.68 -10.02 -0.16
CA GLY A 35 15.92 -11.39 -0.59
C GLY A 35 16.92 -11.49 -1.74
N ALA A 36 16.92 -10.55 -2.67
CA ALA A 36 17.89 -10.50 -3.77
C ALA A 36 19.32 -10.22 -3.28
N VAL A 37 19.48 -9.33 -2.31
CA VAL A 37 20.78 -9.03 -1.70
C VAL A 37 21.30 -10.26 -0.97
N ILE A 38 20.47 -10.87 -0.11
CA ILE A 38 20.87 -12.05 0.67
C ILE A 38 21.17 -13.24 -0.27
N GLY A 39 20.31 -13.51 -1.24
CA GLY A 39 20.51 -14.58 -2.22
C GLY A 39 21.70 -14.34 -3.14
N GLY A 40 21.98 -13.09 -3.49
CA GLY A 40 23.15 -12.68 -4.28
C GLY A 40 24.45 -12.84 -3.51
N LEU A 41 24.48 -12.46 -2.24
CA LEU A 41 25.65 -12.62 -1.37
C LEU A 41 25.93 -14.09 -1.03
N ALA A 42 24.89 -14.88 -0.73
CA ALA A 42 25.04 -16.27 -0.33
C ALA A 42 25.44 -17.20 -1.50
N GLY A 43 24.91 -16.96 -2.70
CA GLY A 43 25.16 -17.84 -3.85
C GLY A 43 26.12 -17.27 -4.90
N GLY A 44 26.55 -16.00 -4.79
CA GLY A 44 27.47 -15.34 -5.74
C GLY A 44 26.93 -15.19 -7.16
N ASN A 45 25.67 -15.56 -7.41
CA ASN A 45 25.10 -15.76 -8.73
C ASN A 45 23.75 -15.05 -8.88
N VAL A 46 23.41 -14.63 -10.10
CA VAL A 46 22.11 -13.99 -10.37
C VAL A 46 20.92 -14.92 -10.16
N ARG A 47 21.12 -16.24 -10.28
CA ARG A 47 20.08 -17.24 -10.01
C ARG A 47 19.71 -17.30 -8.53
N SER A 48 20.68 -17.21 -7.64
CA SER A 48 20.43 -17.22 -6.20
C SER A 48 19.84 -15.90 -5.72
N ALA A 49 20.27 -14.77 -6.33
CA ALA A 49 19.61 -13.48 -6.13
C ALA A 49 18.14 -13.52 -6.59
N ALA A 50 17.85 -14.07 -7.77
CA ALA A 50 16.47 -14.18 -8.26
C ALA A 50 15.60 -15.10 -7.39
N ALA A 51 16.14 -16.23 -6.93
CA ALA A 51 15.44 -17.14 -6.01
C ALA A 51 15.14 -16.46 -4.66
N GLY A 52 16.12 -15.72 -4.11
CA GLY A 52 15.93 -14.94 -2.90
C GLY A 52 14.92 -13.81 -3.08
N ALA A 53 14.94 -13.10 -4.22
CA ALA A 53 13.96 -12.08 -4.54
C ALA A 53 12.54 -12.65 -4.65
N ALA A 54 12.36 -13.79 -5.30
CA ALA A 54 11.05 -14.42 -5.44
C ALA A 54 10.48 -14.86 -4.08
N ALA A 55 11.31 -15.49 -3.24
CA ALA A 55 10.90 -15.90 -1.90
C ALA A 55 10.60 -14.68 -0.99
N GLY A 56 11.43 -13.64 -1.08
CA GLY A 56 11.25 -12.39 -0.35
C GLY A 56 9.99 -11.64 -0.79
N ALA A 57 9.72 -11.58 -2.10
CA ALA A 57 8.51 -10.99 -2.66
C ALA A 57 7.24 -11.68 -2.16
N ALA A 58 7.19 -13.02 -2.24
CA ALA A 58 6.03 -13.79 -1.80
C ALA A 58 5.75 -13.56 -0.31
N THR A 59 6.80 -13.58 0.51
CA THR A 59 6.68 -13.36 1.95
C THR A 59 6.26 -11.92 2.27
N GLY A 60 6.89 -10.94 1.61
CA GLY A 60 6.57 -9.52 1.77
C GLY A 60 5.15 -9.16 1.33
N ALA A 61 4.63 -9.80 0.27
CA ALA A 61 3.25 -9.62 -0.18
C ALA A 61 2.24 -10.09 0.88
N ILE A 62 2.44 -11.29 1.44
CA ILE A 62 1.55 -11.85 2.48
C ILE A 62 1.55 -10.96 3.73
N ILE A 63 2.75 -10.56 4.18
CA ILE A 63 2.87 -9.68 5.36
C ILE A 63 2.21 -8.33 5.09
N GLY A 64 2.42 -7.73 3.91
CA GLY A 64 1.76 -6.49 3.51
C GLY A 64 0.24 -6.59 3.54
N ALA A 65 -0.32 -7.69 3.05
CA ALA A 65 -1.76 -7.94 3.09
C ALA A 65 -2.31 -8.07 4.53
N VAL A 66 -1.58 -8.75 5.42
CA VAL A 66 -1.98 -8.95 6.82
C VAL A 66 -1.85 -7.66 7.65
N ILE A 67 -0.78 -6.87 7.44
CA ILE A 67 -0.60 -5.59 8.13
C ILE A 67 -1.74 -4.64 7.78
N HIS A 68 -2.12 -4.57 6.51
CA HIS A 68 -3.20 -3.70 6.06
C HIS A 68 -4.53 -4.01 6.75
N GLU A 69 -4.90 -5.28 6.89
CA GLU A 69 -6.12 -5.66 7.62
C GLU A 69 -6.03 -5.30 9.10
N ASN A 70 -4.88 -5.57 9.74
CA ASN A 70 -4.66 -5.25 11.14
C ASN A 70 -4.71 -3.74 11.41
N GLU A 71 -4.12 -2.91 10.57
CA GLU A 71 -4.16 -1.45 10.70
C GLU A 71 -5.60 -0.94 10.58
N ARG A 72 -6.37 -1.43 9.61
CA ARG A 72 -7.80 -1.10 9.49
C ARG A 72 -8.57 -1.50 10.74
N GLN A 73 -8.34 -2.70 11.26
CA GLN A 73 -8.98 -3.18 12.49
C GLN A 73 -8.60 -2.35 13.72
N ARG A 74 -7.35 -1.90 13.83
CA ARG A 74 -6.91 -0.99 14.88
C ARG A 74 -7.68 0.32 14.86
N TYR A 75 -7.89 0.91 13.68
CA TYR A 75 -8.74 2.10 13.56
C TYR A 75 -10.17 1.84 14.07
N TYR A 76 -10.79 0.71 13.74
CA TYR A 76 -12.12 0.40 14.30
C TYR A 76 -12.11 0.21 15.83
N GLN A 77 -11.02 -0.32 16.39
CA GLN A 77 -10.87 -0.56 17.84
C GLN A 77 -10.58 0.72 18.63
N ASP A 78 -9.77 1.63 18.08
CA ASP A 78 -9.34 2.89 18.71
C ASP A 78 -10.32 4.05 18.43
N ALA A 79 -11.60 3.74 18.22
CA ALA A 79 -12.61 4.75 17.93
C ALA A 79 -12.79 5.71 19.13
N PRO A 80 -12.77 7.04 18.90
CA PRO A 80 -12.96 8.00 19.98
C PRO A 80 -14.35 7.83 20.63
N PRO A 81 -14.52 8.20 21.92
CA PRO A 81 -15.82 8.15 22.58
C PRO A 81 -16.81 9.06 21.84
N GLY A 82 -17.78 8.45 21.15
CA GLY A 82 -18.69 9.13 20.21
C GLY A 82 -18.60 8.64 18.76
N GLY A 83 -17.65 7.76 18.45
CA GLY A 83 -17.45 7.18 17.11
C GLY A 83 -16.76 8.14 16.14
N TYR A 84 -16.57 7.68 14.91
CA TYR A 84 -16.01 8.51 13.85
C TYR A 84 -17.09 9.39 13.21
N PRO A 85 -16.78 10.67 12.89
CA PRO A 85 -17.72 11.53 12.20
C PRO A 85 -17.98 10.99 10.79
N TYR A 86 -19.20 11.19 10.31
CA TYR A 86 -19.58 10.85 8.94
C TYR A 86 -19.11 11.93 7.97
N GLY A 87 -18.60 11.50 6.82
CA GLY A 87 -18.41 12.37 5.67
C GLY A 87 -19.75 12.84 5.11
N HIS A 88 -19.74 13.93 4.35
CA HIS A 88 -20.95 14.43 3.70
C HIS A 88 -20.97 14.02 2.23
N PRO A 89 -22.09 13.48 1.72
CA PRO A 89 -22.21 13.20 0.30
C PRO A 89 -22.12 14.51 -0.50
N THR A 90 -21.64 14.41 -1.73
CA THR A 90 -21.50 15.56 -2.63
C THR A 90 -22.28 15.33 -3.93
N GLU A 91 -22.37 16.36 -4.76
CA GLU A 91 -23.01 16.27 -6.09
C GLU A 91 -22.27 15.31 -7.02
N TYR A 92 -20.98 15.04 -6.75
CA TYR A 92 -20.17 14.14 -7.56
C TYR A 92 -20.26 12.70 -7.02
N PRO A 93 -20.79 11.75 -7.80
CA PRO A 93 -20.90 10.36 -7.37
C PRO A 93 -19.51 9.78 -7.13
N GLY A 94 -19.32 9.19 -5.93
CA GLY A 94 -18.05 8.63 -5.51
C GLY A 94 -17.10 9.59 -4.83
N LEU A 95 -17.44 10.89 -4.70
CA LEU A 95 -16.69 11.83 -3.87
C LEU A 95 -17.47 12.17 -2.60
N VAL A 96 -16.79 12.07 -1.46
CA VAL A 96 -17.31 12.42 -0.14
C VAL A 96 -16.50 13.56 0.42
N ARG A 97 -17.19 14.57 0.96
CA ARG A 97 -16.57 15.71 1.62
C ARG A 97 -16.15 15.31 3.03
N SER A 98 -14.87 15.52 3.34
CA SER A 98 -14.32 15.24 4.66
C SER A 98 -14.99 16.10 5.74
N PRO A 99 -15.33 15.52 6.92
CA PRO A 99 -15.85 16.29 8.05
C PRO A 99 -14.78 17.18 8.70
N TYR A 100 -13.50 16.96 8.38
CA TYR A 100 -12.39 17.73 8.93
C TYR A 100 -12.04 18.91 8.03
N TYR A 101 -11.65 20.03 8.64
CA TYR A 101 -11.12 21.18 7.90
C TYR A 101 -9.82 20.79 7.17
N PRO A 102 -9.61 21.12 5.88
CA PRO A 102 -10.32 22.13 5.06
C PRO A 102 -11.53 21.61 4.25
N HIS A 103 -12.10 20.48 4.63
CA HIS A 103 -13.25 19.83 3.96
C HIS A 103 -12.94 19.37 2.53
N ASN A 104 -11.80 18.71 2.36
CA ASN A 104 -11.38 18.18 1.07
C ASN A 104 -12.33 17.10 0.56
N LEU A 105 -12.41 17.01 -0.77
CA LEU A 105 -13.17 15.97 -1.45
C LEU A 105 -12.32 14.72 -1.56
N ILE A 106 -12.79 13.65 -0.91
CA ILE A 106 -12.12 12.37 -0.87
C ILE A 106 -12.84 11.42 -1.82
N ASP A 107 -12.08 10.83 -2.73
CA ASP A 107 -12.59 9.77 -3.60
C ASP A 107 -12.80 8.49 -2.79
N VAL A 108 -14.05 8.03 -2.77
CA VAL A 108 -14.49 6.82 -2.06
C VAL A 108 -15.02 5.76 -3.01
N ARG A 109 -14.71 5.86 -4.31
CA ARG A 109 -15.06 4.83 -5.31
C ARG A 109 -14.41 3.49 -4.93
N GLY A 110 -15.19 2.41 -4.99
CA GLY A 110 -14.73 1.07 -4.59
C GLY A 110 -14.76 0.81 -3.08
N ILE A 111 -15.05 1.81 -2.24
CA ILE A 111 -15.22 1.65 -0.80
C ILE A 111 -16.72 1.44 -0.51
N PRO A 112 -17.14 0.46 0.32
CA PRO A 112 -18.54 0.26 0.69
C PRO A 112 -19.05 1.36 1.65
N ALA A 113 -20.37 1.62 1.65
CA ALA A 113 -20.99 2.57 2.57
C ALA A 113 -20.83 2.10 4.02
N GLY A 114 -20.63 3.03 4.96
CA GLY A 114 -20.34 2.71 6.37
C GLY A 114 -18.90 2.29 6.66
N ALA A 115 -18.03 2.16 5.65
CA ALA A 115 -16.61 1.88 5.89
C ALA A 115 -15.85 3.13 6.36
N LEU A 116 -14.80 2.91 7.13
CA LEU A 116 -13.83 3.94 7.48
C LEU A 116 -12.95 4.31 6.28
N VAL A 117 -12.91 5.60 6.00
CA VAL A 117 -12.08 6.25 4.98
C VAL A 117 -11.11 7.17 5.70
N LEU A 118 -9.84 7.11 5.31
CA LEU A 118 -8.81 7.99 5.85
C LEU A 118 -8.74 9.26 5.00
N ASP A 119 -8.84 10.43 5.63
CA ASP A 119 -8.57 11.71 4.95
C ASP A 119 -7.04 11.91 4.84
N PRO A 120 -6.44 11.89 3.63
CA PRO A 120 -5.00 12.07 3.44
C PRO A 120 -4.49 13.47 3.85
N SER A 121 -5.37 14.46 3.96
CA SER A 121 -5.02 15.85 4.27
C SER A 121 -4.69 16.05 5.74
N VAL A 122 -5.41 15.35 6.61
CA VAL A 122 -5.29 15.46 8.07
C VAL A 122 -4.91 14.15 8.74
N ASN A 123 -4.76 13.08 7.96
CA ASN A 123 -4.50 11.72 8.41
C ASN A 123 -5.51 11.24 9.47
N ARG A 124 -6.80 11.57 9.27
CA ARG A 124 -7.88 11.21 10.20
C ARG A 124 -8.95 10.37 9.52
N PRO A 125 -9.40 9.28 10.16
CA PRO A 125 -10.50 8.47 9.66
C PRO A 125 -11.86 9.15 9.86
N PHE A 126 -12.76 8.91 8.91
CA PHE A 126 -14.18 9.28 8.94
C PHE A 126 -15.01 8.17 8.31
N VAL A 127 -16.30 8.11 8.62
CA VAL A 127 -17.20 7.08 8.08
C VAL A 127 -17.78 7.54 6.75
N ARG A 128 -17.75 6.68 5.73
CA ARG A 128 -18.46 6.93 4.48
C ARG A 128 -19.98 6.95 4.74
N PRO A 129 -20.69 8.04 4.37
CA PRO A 129 -22.14 8.12 4.51
C PRO A 129 -22.87 7.07 3.66
#